data_AF-X6FEY2-F1
#
_entry.id   AF-X6FEY2-F1
#
_cell.length_a   1.000
_cell.length_b   1.000
_cell.length_c   1.000
_cell.angle_alpha   90.00
_cell.angle_beta   90.00
_cell.angle_gamma   90.00
#
_symmetry.space_group_name_H-M   'P 1'
#
loop_
_entity.id
_entity.type
_entity.pdbx_description
1 polymer ?
#
loop_
_entity_poly.entity_id
_entity_poly.type
_entity_poly.pdbx_seq_one_letter_code
_entity_poly.pdbx_strand_id
1 'polypeptide(L)' 'MLAAASQQPVSITRHNRPRYVLMSIEAYEARFGNDSCRVYAAEDAPLQHVEMLEQYAAELHGD' A
#
# COMPACT_ATOMS: atom_id res chain seq x y z
N MET A 1 1.26 12.88 8.68
CA MET A 1 1.87 11.56 8.38
C MET A 1 2.59 11.53 7.03
N LEU A 2 2.08 12.19 5.98
CA LEU A 2 2.68 12.18 4.64
C LEU A 2 4.17 12.59 4.57
N ALA A 3 4.58 13.62 5.32
CA ALA A 3 5.92 14.22 5.20
C ALA A 3 7.09 13.30 5.60
N ALA A 4 6.88 12.32 6.49
CA ALA A 4 7.95 11.41 6.93
C ALA A 4 8.23 10.32 5.88
N ALA A 5 7.18 9.80 5.23
CA ALA A 5 7.28 8.83 4.14
C ALA A 5 7.98 9.42 2.90
N SER A 6 7.95 10.75 2.75
CA SER A 6 8.70 11.49 1.71
C SER A 6 10.22 11.44 1.92
N GLN A 7 10.69 11.22 3.15
CA GLN A 7 12.11 11.20 3.48
C GLN A 7 12.66 9.78 3.56
N GLN A 8 11.91 8.87 4.21
CA GLN A 8 12.29 7.47 4.36
C GLN A 8 11.05 6.56 4.44
N PRO A 9 11.14 5.29 4.00
CA PRO A 9 10.07 4.31 4.15
C PRO A 9 9.61 4.15 5.61
N VAL A 10 8.29 4.10 5.83
CA VAL A 10 7.68 3.97 7.16
C VAL A 10 7.01 2.61 7.29
N SER A 11 7.38 1.86 8.33
CA SER A 11 6.74 0.57 8.65
C SER A 11 5.40 0.77 9.35
N ILE A 12 4.35 0.15 8.83
CA ILE A 12 3.03 0.05 9.47
C ILE A 12 2.97 -1.30 10.19
N THR A 13 2.70 -1.26 11.50
CA THR A 13 2.67 -2.44 12.36
C THR A 13 1.23 -2.78 12.79
N ARG A 14 0.99 -4.07 13.04
CA ARG A 14 -0.23 -4.57 13.69
C ARG A 14 0.18 -5.46 14.86
N HIS A 15 -0.34 -5.19 16.06
CA HIS A 15 0.07 -5.88 17.30
C HIS A 15 1.60 -5.91 17.48
N ASN A 16 2.26 -4.78 17.22
CA ASN A 16 3.70 -4.62 17.32
C ASN A 16 4.53 -5.50 16.35
N ARG A 17 3.90 -6.06 15.31
CA ARG A 17 4.57 -6.79 14.23
C ARG A 17 4.52 -5.99 12.92
N PRO A 18 5.64 -5.80 12.20
CA PRO A 18 5.63 -5.18 10.88
C PRO A 18 4.72 -5.95 9.92
N ARG A 19 3.85 -5.23 9.22
CA ARG A 19 2.85 -5.82 8.31
C ARG A 19 2.93 -5.18 6.92
N TYR A 20 3.16 -3.88 6.85
CA TYR A 20 3.25 -3.14 5.60
C TYR A 20 4.34 -2.06 5.69
N VAL A 21 4.76 -1.52 4.55
CA VAL A 21 5.69 -0.39 4.47
C VAL A 21 5.13 0.64 3.50
N LEU A 22 5.06 1.90 3.92
CA LEU A 22 4.70 3.04 3.07
C LEU A 22 5.98 3.72 2.57
N MET A 23 6.14 3.91 1.26
CA MET A 23 7.27 4.61 0.66
C MET A 23 6.86 5.24 -0.67
N SER A 24 7.71 6.10 -1.25
CA SER A 24 7.47 6.63 -2.61
C SER A 24 7.59 5.52 -3.66
N ILE A 25 6.93 5.71 -4.80
CA ILE A 25 6.95 4.74 -5.90
C ILE A 25 8.39 4.56 -6.40
N GLU A 26 9.15 5.65 -6.54
CA GLU A 26 10.55 5.62 -7.00
C GLU A 26 11.44 4.82 -6.04
N ALA A 27 11.21 4.94 -4.73
CA ALA A 27 11.95 4.20 -3.71
C ALA A 27 11.62 2.70 -3.74
N TYR A 28 10.37 2.35 -4.07
CA TYR A 28 9.95 0.97 -4.27
C TYR A 28 10.61 0.38 -5.52
N GLU A 29 10.50 1.03 -6.68
CA GLU A 29 11.07 0.56 -7.94
C GLU A 29 12.59 0.37 -7.86
N ALA A 30 13.31 1.29 -7.22
CA ALA A 30 14.77 1.17 -7.04
C ALA A 30 15.17 -0.04 -6.18
N ARG A 31 14.34 -0.45 -5.20
CA ARG A 31 14.61 -1.58 -4.30
C ARG A 31 14.12 -2.92 -4.85
N PHE A 32 13.06 -2.89 -5.64
CA PHE A 32 12.28 -4.06 -6.02
C PHE A 32 12.10 -4.15 -7.55
N GLY A 33 13.06 -3.67 -8.34
CA GLY A 33 12.95 -3.60 -9.82
C GLY A 33 12.73 -4.93 -10.58
N ASN A 34 12.78 -6.08 -9.89
CA ASN A 34 12.44 -7.41 -10.42
C ASN A 34 11.25 -8.06 -9.69
N ASP A 35 10.50 -7.29 -8.92
CA ASP A 35 9.33 -7.76 -8.19
C ASP A 35 8.17 -8.02 -9.17
N SER A 36 7.45 -9.12 -8.94
CA SER A 36 6.26 -9.46 -9.72
C SER A 36 5.05 -8.62 -9.30
N CYS A 37 5.14 -7.94 -8.16
CA CYS A 37 4.17 -6.94 -7.74
C CYS A 37 4.17 -5.75 -8.70
N ARG A 38 2.98 -5.48 -9.28
CA ARG A 38 2.73 -4.30 -10.12
C ARG A 38 2.13 -3.18 -9.31
N VAL A 39 2.67 -1.97 -9.51
CA VAL A 39 2.12 -0.73 -8.98
C VAL A 39 1.05 -0.22 -9.96
N TYR A 40 -0.09 0.21 -9.44
CA TYR A 40 -1.15 0.82 -10.22
C TYR A 40 -1.46 2.21 -9.65
N ALA A 41 -1.65 3.19 -10.53
CA ALA A 41 -2.33 4.42 -10.16
C ALA A 41 -3.79 4.09 -9.80
N ALA A 42 -4.46 4.96 -9.04
CA ALA A 42 -5.84 4.70 -8.62
C ALA A 42 -6.79 4.55 -9.82
N GLU A 43 -6.54 5.33 -10.87
CA GLU A 43 -7.25 5.29 -12.15
C GLU A 43 -6.93 4.06 -13.01
N ASP A 44 -5.74 3.46 -12.83
CA ASP A 44 -5.23 2.36 -13.65
C ASP A 44 -5.36 0.99 -12.96
N ALA A 45 -5.82 0.98 -11.71
CA ALA A 45 -5.99 -0.24 -10.92
C ALA A 45 -7.06 -1.14 -11.58
N PRO A 46 -6.79 -2.45 -11.76
CA PRO A 46 -7.81 -3.35 -12.29
C PRO A 46 -9.00 -3.40 -11.33
N LEU A 47 -10.21 -3.42 -11.88
CA LEU A 47 -11.46 -3.28 -11.13
C LEU A 47 -11.56 -4.25 -9.95
N GLN A 48 -11.05 -5.47 -10.13
CA GLN A 48 -11.04 -6.51 -9.10
C GLN A 48 -10.26 -6.09 -7.82
N HIS A 49 -9.22 -5.26 -7.96
CA HIS A 49 -8.46 -4.74 -6.83
C HIS A 49 -9.25 -3.67 -6.08
N VAL A 50 -9.99 -2.82 -6.80
CA VAL A 50 -10.83 -1.78 -6.22
C VAL A 50 -11.98 -2.42 -5.45
N GLU A 51 -12.67 -3.38 -6.07
CA GLU A 51 -13.77 -4.14 -5.44
C GLU A 51 -13.31 -4.84 -4.15
N MET A 52 -12.12 -5.44 -4.15
CA MET A 52 -11.54 -6.06 -2.94
C MET A 52 -11.34 -5.03 -1.81
N LEU A 53 -10.85 -3.83 -2.14
CA LEU A 53 -10.64 -2.77 -1.14
C LEU A 53 -11.96 -2.24 -0.59
N GLU A 54 -12.97 -2.07 -1.44
CA GLU A 54 -14.31 -1.64 -1.03
C GLU A 54 -14.99 -2.69 -0.15
N GLN A 55 -14.88 -3.96 -0.50
CA GLN A 55 -15.41 -5.07 0.32
C GLN A 55 -14.76 -5.07 1.71
N TYR A 56 -13.44 -4.93 1.78
CA TYR A 56 -12.73 -4.87 3.06
C TYR A 56 -13.13 -3.62 3.88
N ALA A 57 -13.34 -2.48 3.23
CA ALA A 57 -13.80 -1.26 3.89
C ALA A 57 -15.21 -1.43 4.48
N ALA A 58 -16.11 -2.10 3.75
CA ALA A 58 -17.46 -2.42 4.23
C ALA A 58 -17.43 -3.36 5.45
N GLU A 59 -16.55 -4.35 5.46
CA GLU A 59 -16.34 -5.25 6.60
C GLU A 59 -15.76 -4.54 7.84
N LEU A 60 -15.00 -3.45 7.66
CA LEU A 60 -14.44 -2.65 8.75
C LEU A 60 -15.44 -1.66 9.37
N HIS A 61 -16.47 -1.28 8.63
CA HIS A 61 -17.50 -0.30 9.03
C HIS A 61 -18.83 -0.94 9.44
N GLY A 62 -18.94 -2.26 9.40
CA GLY A 62 -20.06 -3.01 9.96
C GLY A 62 -19.90 -3.25 11.46
N ASP A 63 -20.27 -2.25 12.27
CA ASP A 63 -20.72 -2.36 13.66
C ASP A 63 -22.08 -1.65 13.79
#